data_AF-A0A7S1ARF2-F1
#
_entry.id   AF-A0A7S1ARF2-F1
#
_cell.length_a   1.000
_cell.length_b   1.000
_cell.length_c   1.000
_cell.angle_alpha   90.00
_cell.angle_beta   90.00
_cell.angle_gamma   90.00
#
_symmetry.space_group_name_H-M   'P 1'
#
loop_
_entity.id
_entity.type
_entity.pdbx_description
1 polymer ?
#
loop_
_entity_poly.entity_id
_entity_poly.type
_entity_poly.pdbx_seq_one_letter_code
_entity_poly.pdbx_strand_id
1 'polypeptide(L)'
;LTLSRVIDLDVGKHMAELQEISDSAAREYSLETTLETVMQQWEPVLFEVKPWKDTETYIVAGTTVDEMQSLMDDHIIKAQTMKGSPYAKPFLERITELEGWLLNTQEMLDVWLKVQSVW
;
A
#
# COMPACT_ATOMS: atom_id res chain seq x y z
N LEU A 1 1.58 39.84 15.30
CA LEU A 1 0.71 39.81 14.11
C LEU A 1 -0.72 40.05 14.58
N THR A 2 -1.36 41.17 14.20
CA THR A 2 -2.75 41.48 14.56
C THR A 2 -3.69 41.16 13.39
N LEU A 3 -4.89 40.67 13.71
CA LEU A 3 -5.94 40.26 12.76
C LEU A 3 -6.25 41.32 11.68
N SER A 4 -6.10 42.61 12.01
CA SER A 4 -6.33 43.72 11.07
C SER A 4 -5.45 43.64 9.82
N ARG A 5 -4.23 43.12 9.93
CA ARG A 5 -3.28 43.06 8.80
C ARG A 5 -3.60 41.95 7.80
N VAL A 6 -4.44 40.98 8.19
CA VAL A 6 -4.99 39.92 7.32
C VAL A 6 -6.20 40.43 6.55
N ILE A 7 -6.95 41.40 7.09
CA ILE A 7 -8.10 41.99 6.40
C ILE A 7 -7.64 43.00 5.32
N ASP A 8 -6.54 43.72 5.57
CA ASP A 8 -5.98 44.71 4.62
C ASP A 8 -5.25 44.11 3.41
N LEU A 9 -4.98 42.80 3.40
CA LEU A 9 -4.16 42.12 2.38
C LEU A 9 -4.95 41.50 1.21
N ASP A 10 -6.22 41.86 1.03
CA ASP A 10 -7.07 41.29 -0.04
C ASP A 10 -7.07 39.75 0.00
N VAL A 11 -7.14 39.19 1.21
CA VAL A 11 -7.07 37.74 1.47
C VAL A 11 -8.19 36.97 0.76
N GLY A 12 -9.26 37.65 0.32
CA GLY A 12 -10.25 37.08 -0.58
C GLY A 12 -9.70 36.60 -1.93
N LYS A 13 -8.64 37.24 -2.48
CA LYS A 13 -8.02 36.82 -3.75
C LYS A 13 -7.15 35.57 -3.63
N HIS A 14 -6.48 35.37 -2.50
CA HIS A 14 -5.59 34.24 -2.26
C HIS A 14 -6.23 33.11 -1.43
N MET A 15 -7.43 33.31 -0.89
CA MET A 15 -8.21 32.28 -0.22
C MET A 15 -8.48 31.07 -1.11
N ALA A 16 -8.75 31.29 -2.41
CA ALA A 16 -8.97 30.20 -3.35
C ALA A 16 -7.71 29.33 -3.54
N GLU A 17 -6.54 29.96 -3.67
CA GLU A 17 -5.25 29.27 -3.79
C GLU A 17 -4.87 28.55 -2.49
N LEU A 18 -5.12 29.17 -1.33
CA LEU A 18 -4.90 28.54 -0.02
C LEU A 18 -5.83 27.34 0.20
N GLN A 19 -7.09 27.44 -0.22
CA GLN A 19 -8.06 26.35 -0.17
C GLN A 19 -7.58 25.19 -1.06
N GLU A 20 -7.13 25.47 -2.28
CA GLU A 20 -6.61 24.46 -3.21
C GLU A 20 -5.36 23.76 -2.65
N ILE A 21 -4.41 24.52 -2.09
CA ILE A 21 -3.22 23.95 -1.45
C ILE A 21 -3.61 23.10 -0.23
N SER A 22 -4.54 23.58 0.60
CA SER A 22 -5.03 22.85 1.76
C SER A 22 -5.73 21.55 1.37
N ASP A 23 -6.54 21.58 0.32
CA ASP A 23 -7.23 20.40 -0.21
C ASP A 23 -6.24 19.40 -0.80
N SER A 24 -5.22 19.86 -1.55
CA SER A 24 -4.14 19.02 -2.06
C SER A 24 -3.36 18.36 -0.92
N ALA A 25 -2.97 19.13 0.10
CA ALA A 25 -2.25 18.62 1.27
C ALA A 25 -3.07 17.57 2.03
N ALA A 26 -4.38 17.78 2.19
CA ALA A 26 -5.27 16.80 2.83
C ALA A 26 -5.36 15.50 2.02
N ARG A 27 -5.39 15.59 0.67
CA ARG A 27 -5.39 14.42 -0.21
C ARG A 27 -4.07 13.67 -0.20
N GLU A 28 -2.94 14.38 -0.22
CA GLU A 28 -1.60 13.81 -0.11
C GLU A 28 -1.42 13.06 1.22
N TYR A 29 -1.82 13.68 2.34
CA TYR A 29 -1.76 13.05 3.66
C TYR A 29 -2.61 11.79 3.74
N SER A 30 -3.80 11.79 3.15
CA SER A 30 -4.66 10.60 3.08
C SER A 30 -3.99 9.47 2.28
N LEU A 31 -3.26 9.81 1.23
CA LEU A 31 -2.55 8.85 0.37
C LEU A 31 -1.36 8.25 1.12
N GLU A 32 -0.57 9.10 1.79
CA GLU A 32 0.54 8.69 2.65
C GLU A 32 0.08 7.76 3.78
N THR A 33 -0.99 8.14 4.49
CA THR A 33 -1.56 7.31 5.56
C THR A 33 -1.98 5.93 5.04
N THR A 34 -2.56 5.90 3.83
CA THR A 34 -2.96 4.62 3.19
C THR A 34 -1.73 3.78 2.86
N LEU A 35 -0.68 4.39 2.30
CA LEU A 35 0.57 3.72 1.98
C LEU A 35 1.24 3.11 3.23
N GLU A 36 1.35 3.88 4.31
CA GLU A 36 1.87 3.38 5.59
C GLU A 36 1.03 2.26 6.17
N THR A 37 -0.29 2.39 6.11
CA THR A 37 -1.21 1.34 6.59
C THR A 37 -0.99 0.03 5.84
N VAL A 38 -0.84 0.09 4.51
CA VAL A 38 -0.55 -1.11 3.70
C VAL A 38 0.78 -1.72 4.14
N MET A 39 1.85 -0.93 4.31
CA MET A 39 3.15 -1.43 4.75
C MET A 39 3.08 -2.08 6.15
N GLN A 40 2.40 -1.44 7.11
CA GLN A 40 2.25 -1.98 8.47
C GLN A 40 1.44 -3.28 8.52
N GLN A 41 0.48 -3.45 7.61
CA GLN A 41 -0.29 -4.69 7.52
C GLN A 41 0.55 -5.88 7.06
N TRP A 42 1.69 -5.65 6.38
CA TRP A 42 2.60 -6.72 5.95
C TRP A 42 3.61 -7.13 7.02
N GLU A 43 3.92 -6.29 8.01
CA GLU A 43 4.86 -6.64 9.11
C GLU A 43 4.47 -7.92 9.89
N PRO A 44 3.19 -8.14 10.28
CA PRO A 44 2.81 -9.33 11.03
C PRO A 44 2.48 -10.54 10.15
N VAL A 45 2.55 -10.42 8.82
CA VAL A 45 2.19 -11.53 7.91
C VAL A 45 3.29 -12.59 7.97
N LEU A 46 2.93 -13.77 8.49
CA LEU A 46 3.84 -14.90 8.63
C LEU A 46 3.29 -16.11 7.86
N PHE A 47 4.16 -16.78 7.12
CA PHE A 47 3.84 -18.06 6.50
C PHE A 47 3.70 -19.15 7.57
N GLU A 48 2.51 -19.72 7.70
CA GLU A 48 2.33 -20.93 8.48
C GLU A 48 2.79 -22.14 7.64
N VAL A 49 3.81 -22.84 8.13
CA VAL A 49 4.28 -24.10 7.55
C VAL A 49 3.85 -25.25 8.44
N LYS A 50 3.24 -26.28 7.85
CA LYS A 50 2.77 -27.49 8.51
C LYS A 50 3.60 -28.69 8.10
N PRO A 51 3.94 -29.61 9.03
CA PRO A 51 4.60 -30.85 8.68
C PRO A 51 3.71 -31.67 7.74
N TRP A 52 4.31 -32.21 6.67
CA TRP A 52 3.59 -33.01 5.70
C TRP A 52 3.77 -34.50 6.02
N LYS A 53 2.68 -35.17 6.42
CA LYS A 53 2.65 -36.63 6.65
C LYS A 53 3.84 -37.12 7.50
N ASP A 54 4.38 -38.31 7.18
CA ASP A 54 5.60 -38.90 7.76
C ASP A 54 6.88 -38.50 7.02
N THR A 55 6.82 -37.49 6.13
CA THR A 55 8.02 -36.92 5.53
C THR A 55 8.58 -35.87 6.48
N GLU A 56 9.90 -35.83 6.70
CA GLU A 56 10.60 -34.79 7.50
C GLU A 56 10.54 -33.39 6.82
N THR A 57 9.51 -33.12 6.01
CA THR A 57 9.33 -31.91 5.22
C THR A 57 8.13 -31.12 5.70
N TYR A 58 8.20 -29.81 5.47
CA TYR A 58 7.16 -28.85 5.83
C TYR A 58 6.57 -28.26 4.55
N ILE A 59 5.24 -28.18 4.50
CA ILE A 59 4.49 -27.54 3.41
C ILE A 59 3.88 -26.23 3.90
N VAL A 60 3.69 -25.27 3.01
CA VAL A 60 2.93 -24.05 3.37
C VAL A 60 1.46 -24.44 3.52
N ALA A 61 0.84 -24.07 4.63
CA ALA A 61 -0.56 -24.35 4.90
C ALA A 61 -1.45 -23.55 3.93
N GLY A 62 -2.24 -24.25 3.10
CA GLY A 62 -3.07 -23.64 2.06
C GLY A 62 -4.01 -22.54 2.58
N THR A 63 -4.57 -22.69 3.80
CA THR A 63 -5.44 -21.68 4.41
C THR A 63 -4.77 -20.32 4.62
N THR A 64 -3.50 -20.31 5.02
CA THR A 64 -2.75 -19.07 5.24
C THR A 64 -2.28 -18.46 3.91
N VAL A 65 -2.07 -19.31 2.90
CA VAL A 65 -1.73 -18.86 1.55
C VAL A 65 -2.90 -18.18 0.87
N ASP A 66 -4.11 -18.75 0.97
CA ASP A 66 -5.31 -18.18 0.36
C ASP A 66 -5.63 -16.79 0.95
N GLU A 67 -5.53 -16.64 2.27
CA GLU A 67 -5.70 -15.36 2.96
C GLU A 67 -4.64 -14.33 2.54
N MET A 68 -3.37 -14.76 2.42
CA MET A 68 -2.28 -13.90 1.98
C MET A 68 -2.43 -13.48 0.52
N GLN A 69 -2.84 -14.38 -0.38
CA GLN A 69 -3.10 -14.07 -1.78
C GLN A 69 -4.22 -13.03 -1.91
N SER A 70 -5.32 -13.19 -1.17
CA SER A 70 -6.40 -12.19 -1.16
C SER A 70 -5.93 -10.82 -0.66
N LEU A 71 -5.12 -10.78 0.42
CA LEU A 71 -4.56 -9.54 0.94
C LEU A 71 -3.62 -8.87 -0.07
N MET A 72 -2.81 -9.67 -0.77
CA MET A 72 -1.88 -9.22 -1.80
C MET A 72 -2.62 -8.59 -2.99
N ASP A 73 -3.65 -9.25 -3.51
CA ASP A 73 -4.45 -8.75 -4.63
C ASP A 73 -5.13 -7.41 -4.27
N ASP A 74 -5.73 -7.32 -3.07
CA ASP A 74 -6.33 -6.07 -2.58
C ASP A 74 -5.30 -4.95 -2.48
N HIS A 75 -4.08 -5.25 -2.00
CA HIS A 75 -3.01 -4.28 -1.84
C HIS A 75 -2.38 -3.85 -3.15
N ILE A 76 -2.32 -4.73 -4.16
CA ILE A 76 -1.91 -4.39 -5.52
C ILE A 76 -2.91 -3.41 -6.14
N ILE A 77 -4.21 -3.67 -6.03
CA ILE A 77 -5.24 -2.75 -6.55
C ILE A 77 -5.17 -1.39 -5.84
N LYS A 78 -4.96 -1.36 -4.52
CA LYS A 78 -4.77 -0.11 -3.77
C LYS A 78 -3.52 0.63 -4.24
N ALA A 79 -2.39 -0.05 -4.44
CA ALA A 79 -1.16 0.56 -4.94
C ALA A 79 -1.35 1.17 -6.33
N GLN A 80 -2.02 0.47 -7.24
CA GLN A 80 -2.34 0.97 -8.59
C GLN A 80 -3.28 2.17 -8.55
N THR A 81 -4.30 2.13 -7.68
CA THR A 81 -5.24 3.24 -7.48
C THR A 81 -4.51 4.47 -6.92
N MET A 82 -3.64 4.28 -5.94
CA MET A 82 -2.80 5.34 -5.39
C MET A 82 -1.90 5.94 -6.47
N LYS A 83 -1.24 5.11 -7.29
CA LYS A 83 -0.36 5.54 -8.40
C LYS A 83 -1.10 6.36 -9.47
N GLY A 84 -2.37 6.04 -9.72
CA GLY A 84 -3.23 6.78 -10.66
C GLY A 84 -3.73 8.13 -10.14
N SER A 85 -3.54 8.43 -8.86
CA SER A 85 -3.95 9.70 -8.27
C SER A 85 -3.05 10.87 -8.72
N PRO A 86 -3.61 12.04 -9.04
CA PRO A 86 -2.80 13.23 -9.36
C PRO A 86 -1.92 13.69 -8.17
N TYR A 87 -2.30 13.30 -6.94
CA TYR A 87 -1.59 13.57 -5.69
C TYR A 87 -0.49 12.54 -5.38
N ALA A 88 -0.27 11.55 -6.26
CA ALA A 88 0.71 10.50 -6.07
C ALA A 88 2.15 10.93 -6.36
N LYS A 89 2.33 12.04 -7.08
CA LYS A 89 3.65 12.55 -7.52
C LYS A 89 4.75 12.46 -6.46
N PRO A 90 4.58 12.96 -5.23
CA PRO A 90 5.64 12.91 -4.21
C PRO A 90 5.92 11.50 -3.68
N PHE A 91 4.97 10.56 -3.82
CA PHE A 91 5.06 9.20 -3.28
C PHE A 91 5.26 8.13 -4.35
N LEU A 92 5.38 8.53 -5.62
CA LEU A 92 5.29 7.62 -6.77
C LEU A 92 6.41 6.56 -6.78
N GLU A 93 7.61 6.94 -6.34
CA GLU A 93 8.73 6.01 -6.15
C GLU A 93 8.39 4.93 -5.13
N ARG A 94 7.97 5.32 -3.92
CA ARG A 94 7.62 4.41 -2.83
C ARG A 94 6.42 3.52 -3.16
N ILE A 95 5.41 4.05 -3.86
CA ILE A 95 4.26 3.27 -4.36
C ILE A 95 4.72 2.24 -5.40
N THR A 96 5.65 2.61 -6.29
CA THR A 96 6.17 1.71 -7.32
C THR A 96 7.03 0.61 -6.73
N GLU A 97 7.85 0.91 -5.71
CA GLU A 97 8.62 -0.09 -4.97
C GLU A 97 7.71 -1.08 -4.25
N LEU A 98 6.67 -0.59 -3.57
CA LEU A 98 5.68 -1.43 -2.90
C LEU A 98 4.94 -2.33 -3.90
N GLU A 99 4.47 -1.77 -5.02
CA GLU A 99 3.81 -2.52 -6.10
C GLU A 99 4.73 -3.62 -6.65
N GLY A 100 5.99 -3.29 -6.93
CA GLY A 100 6.97 -4.25 -7.42
C GLY A 100 7.25 -5.37 -6.42
N TRP A 101 7.35 -5.04 -5.12
CA TRP A 101 7.53 -6.02 -4.06
C TRP A 101 6.33 -6.98 -3.94
N LEU A 102 5.10 -6.46 -4.02
CA LEU A 102 3.87 -7.26 -3.99
C LEU A 102 3.81 -8.24 -5.17
N LEU A 103 4.04 -7.74 -6.39
CA LEU A 103 4.00 -8.57 -7.60
C LEU A 103 5.08 -9.66 -7.59
N ASN A 104 6.30 -9.33 -7.17
CA ASN A 104 7.38 -10.31 -7.06
C ASN A 104 7.08 -11.39 -6.00
N THR A 105 6.44 -11.01 -4.89
CA THR A 105 6.02 -11.95 -3.85
C THR A 105 4.93 -12.89 -4.36
N GLN A 106 4.00 -12.38 -5.18
CA GLN A 106 2.97 -13.19 -5.84
C GLN A 106 3.57 -14.22 -6.80
N GLU A 107 4.49 -13.80 -7.67
CA GLU A 107 5.19 -14.71 -8.58
C GLU A 107 5.97 -15.79 -7.83
N MET A 108 6.66 -15.41 -6.75
CA MET A 108 7.40 -16.36 -5.91
C MET A 108 6.46 -17.40 -5.27
N LEU A 109 5.31 -16.96 -4.77
CA LEU A 109 4.30 -17.84 -4.17
C LEU A 109 3.72 -18.82 -5.18
N ASP A 110 3.39 -18.35 -6.37
CA ASP A 110 2.86 -19.21 -7.44
C ASP A 110 3.84 -20.31 -7.83
N VAL A 111 5.13 -19.97 -7.96
CA VAL A 111 6.19 -20.95 -8.23
C VAL A 111 6.31 -21.96 -7.08
N TRP A 112 6.26 -21.51 -5.83
CA TRP A 112 6.36 -22.38 -4.67
C TRP A 112 5.17 -23.36 -4.61
N LEU A 113 3.94 -22.86 -4.74
CA LEU A 113 2.74 -23.71 -4.76
C LEU A 113 2.77 -24.71 -5.91
N LYS A 114 3.23 -24.29 -7.08
CA LYS A 114 3.40 -25.18 -8.24
C LYS A 114 4.39 -26.31 -7.91
N VAL A 115 5.56 -26.00 -7.36
CA VAL A 115 6.53 -27.02 -6.94
C VAL A 115 5.91 -27.93 -5.88
N GLN A 116 5.25 -27.38 -4.87
CA GLN A 116 4.62 -28.14 -3.79
C GLN A 116 3.49 -29.05 -4.28
N SER A 117 2.78 -28.68 -5.35
CA SER A 117 1.72 -29.50 -5.94
C SER A 117 2.23 -30.66 -6.80
N VAL A 118 3.45 -30.55 -7.32
CA VAL A 118 4.10 -31.55 -8.19
C VAL A 118 4.93 -32.55 -7.36
N TRP A 119 5.33 -32.17 -6.14
CA TRP A 119 6.15 -32.96 -5.20
C TRP A 119 5.31 -33.96 -4.41
#